data_AF-A0AAW9IJ05-F1
#
_entry.id   AF-A0AAW9IJ05-F1
#
_cell.length_a   1.000
_cell.length_b   1.000
_cell.length_c   1.000
_cell.angle_alpha   90.00
_cell.angle_beta   90.00
_cell.angle_gamma   90.00
#
_symmetry.space_group_name_H-M   'P 1'
#
loop_
_entity.id
_entity.type
_entity.pdbx_description
1 polymer ?
#
loop_
_entity_poly.entity_id
_entity_poly.type
_entity_poly.pdbx_seq_one_letter_code
_entity_poly.pdbx_strand_id
1 'polypeptide(L)'
;SYRLEKDVINAEIEILRELGVEFKTGVEVGKDVTLKELRGQGYEAFYVAIGAQAGRNLGIEGEEVEGVMTGVDFLREVNLGNDTKLDGEVVVIGGGNVAIDVARTSARVGAAKTSMFCLESRKEMPALDEEIDEALAEDIEINNSWGPKRILTENGKVVGIEFKKCISVFDENKRFNPKFDEKEVKIVKARHILISVGQGIDRGNLLEGSQVELNPNKTIKTDSF
;
A
#
# COMPACT_ATOMS: atom_id res chain seq x y z
N SER A 1 17.00 0.18 -7.76
CA SER A 1 15.61 0.61 -8.05
C SER A 1 15.39 0.36 -9.52
N TYR A 2 14.28 -0.25 -9.93
CA TYR A 2 14.06 -0.64 -11.33
C TYR A 2 13.11 0.31 -12.08
N ARG A 3 12.40 1.21 -11.39
CA ARG A 3 11.48 2.19 -12.00
C ARG A 3 12.10 3.58 -12.09
N LEU A 4 12.61 4.08 -10.97
CA LEU A 4 13.17 5.42 -10.85
C LEU A 4 14.50 5.35 -10.13
N GLU A 5 15.55 5.85 -10.77
CA GLU A 5 16.90 5.82 -10.22
C GLU A 5 17.05 6.86 -9.09
N LYS A 6 17.80 6.50 -8.04
CA LYS A 6 17.93 7.32 -6.84
C LYS A 6 18.73 8.60 -7.08
N ASP A 7 19.64 8.59 -8.05
CA ASP A 7 20.43 9.74 -8.47
C ASP A 7 19.59 10.83 -9.12
N VAL A 8 18.56 10.48 -9.90
CA VAL A 8 17.59 11.45 -10.44
C VAL A 8 16.88 12.19 -9.31
N ILE A 9 16.38 11.46 -8.31
CA ILE A 9 15.73 12.04 -7.13
C ILE A 9 16.72 12.93 -6.35
N ASN A 10 17.96 12.45 -6.15
CA ASN A 10 18.97 13.22 -5.44
C ASN A 10 19.32 14.52 -6.18
N ALA A 11 19.35 14.52 -7.52
CA ALA A 11 19.60 15.73 -8.29
C ALA A 11 18.51 16.79 -8.07
N GLU A 12 17.23 16.39 -8.02
CA GLU A 12 16.13 17.32 -7.71
C GLU A 12 16.20 17.86 -6.28
N ILE A 13 16.56 17.01 -5.30
CA ILE A 13 16.75 17.43 -3.90
C ILE A 13 17.88 18.47 -3.78
N GLU A 14 18.98 18.28 -4.51
CA GLU A 14 20.10 19.21 -4.46
C GLU A 14 19.76 20.56 -5.10
N ILE A 15 18.96 20.60 -6.16
CA ILE A 15 18.43 21.86 -6.70
C ILE A 15 17.63 22.62 -5.63
N LEU A 16 16.75 21.94 -4.89
CA LEU A 16 16.01 22.57 -3.80
C LEU A 16 16.93 23.08 -2.68
N ARG A 17 17.99 22.33 -2.37
CA ARG A 17 19.00 22.74 -1.39
C ARG A 17 19.74 24.01 -1.84
N GLU A 18 20.12 24.10 -3.11
CA GLU A 18 20.75 25.29 -3.70
C GLU A 18 19.84 26.52 -3.68
N LEU A 19 18.52 26.33 -3.77
CA LEU A 19 17.52 27.38 -3.61
C LEU A 19 17.33 27.82 -2.14
N GLY A 20 18.04 27.20 -1.20
CA GLY A 20 18.01 27.54 0.22
C GLY A 20 17.01 26.74 1.05
N VAL A 21 16.43 25.66 0.51
CA VAL A 21 15.57 24.77 1.30
C VAL A 21 16.41 23.98 2.30
N GLU A 22 16.04 24.07 3.58
CA GLU A 22 16.64 23.26 4.64
C GLU A 22 15.85 21.96 4.84
N PHE A 23 16.55 20.83 4.78
CA PHE A 23 15.96 19.51 5.02
C PHE A 23 16.35 18.99 6.40
N LYS A 24 15.35 18.74 7.25
CA LYS A 24 15.50 18.04 8.53
C LYS A 24 14.89 16.64 8.44
N THR A 25 15.74 15.63 8.33
CA THR A 25 15.33 14.22 8.24
C THR A 25 15.31 13.55 9.62
N GLY A 26 14.56 12.45 9.76
CA GLY A 26 14.47 11.70 11.02
C GLY A 26 13.67 12.44 12.11
N VAL A 27 12.84 13.39 11.71
CA VAL A 27 11.95 14.17 12.59
C VAL A 27 10.52 13.96 12.13
N GLU A 28 9.65 13.52 13.03
CA GLU A 28 8.23 13.32 12.81
C GLU A 28 7.41 14.38 13.58
N VAL A 29 6.72 15.26 12.85
CA VAL A 29 5.87 16.29 13.47
C VAL A 29 4.58 15.67 13.99
N GLY A 30 4.27 15.91 15.27
CA GLY A 30 3.23 15.22 16.05
C GLY A 30 3.80 14.19 17.02
N LYS A 31 5.10 13.86 16.92
CA LYS A 31 5.78 12.90 17.80
C LYS A 31 7.05 13.49 18.41
N ASP A 32 7.97 13.94 17.56
CA ASP A 32 9.26 14.50 17.99
C ASP A 32 9.19 16.01 18.23
N VAL A 33 8.34 16.70 17.46
CA VAL A 33 8.04 18.14 17.60
C VAL A 33 6.58 18.41 17.27
N THR A 34 6.01 19.48 17.80
CA THR A 34 4.61 19.89 17.53
C THR A 34 4.55 21.16 16.69
N LEU A 35 3.41 21.39 16.01
CA LEU A 35 3.18 22.66 15.30
C LEU A 35 3.26 23.87 16.24
N LYS A 36 2.86 23.70 17.52
CA LYS A 36 2.96 24.75 18.54
C LYS A 36 4.41 25.10 18.87
N GLU A 37 5.27 24.11 19.04
CA GLU A 37 6.70 24.34 19.28
C GLU A 37 7.37 25.00 18.09
N LEU A 38 7.06 24.56 16.86
CA LEU A 38 7.55 25.20 15.65
C LEU A 38 7.07 26.66 15.54
N ARG A 39 5.80 26.95 15.87
CA ARG A 39 5.33 28.35 15.97
C ARG A 39 6.16 29.16 16.99
N GLY A 40 6.47 28.56 18.15
CA GLY A 40 7.32 29.19 19.17
C GLY A 40 8.76 29.47 18.72
N GLN A 41 9.26 28.73 17.72
CA GLN A 41 10.57 28.95 17.10
C GLN A 41 10.55 30.05 16.01
N GLY A 42 9.39 30.63 15.72
CA GLY A 42 9.24 31.74 14.76
C GLY A 42 8.77 31.34 13.37
N TYR A 43 8.39 30.08 13.13
CA TYR A 43 7.79 29.69 11.84
C TYR A 43 6.41 30.33 11.67
N GLU A 44 6.17 31.02 10.55
CA GLU A 44 4.94 31.79 10.31
C GLU A 44 3.86 31.05 9.50
N ALA A 45 4.26 30.10 8.65
CA ALA A 45 3.37 29.29 7.82
C ALA A 45 3.72 27.80 7.89
N PHE A 46 2.75 26.93 7.62
CA PHE A 46 2.95 25.49 7.50
C PHE A 46 2.27 24.98 6.23
N TYR A 47 3.00 24.16 5.48
CA TYR A 47 2.48 23.39 4.37
C TYR A 47 2.52 21.91 4.75
N VAL A 48 1.38 21.24 4.73
CA VAL A 48 1.27 19.84 5.13
C VAL A 48 1.23 18.95 3.89
N ALA A 49 2.34 18.25 3.64
CA ALA A 49 2.53 17.37 2.48
C ALA A 49 3.00 15.96 2.87
N ILE A 50 2.34 15.36 3.89
CA ILE A 50 2.71 14.03 4.40
C ILE A 50 2.25 12.86 3.52
N GLY A 51 1.42 13.13 2.51
CA GLY A 51 0.89 12.10 1.60
C GLY A 51 -0.08 11.12 2.25
N ALA A 52 -0.34 10.00 1.58
CA ALA A 52 -1.13 8.86 2.08
C ALA A 52 -0.21 7.66 2.28
N GLN A 53 0.48 7.65 3.40
CA GLN A 53 1.59 6.76 3.69
C GLN A 53 1.20 5.46 4.40
N ALA A 54 -0.04 5.31 4.87
CA ALA A 54 -0.49 4.10 5.53
C ALA A 54 -1.11 3.12 4.51
N GLY A 55 -0.89 1.82 4.69
CA GLY A 55 -1.67 0.81 3.97
C GLY A 55 -3.10 0.71 4.50
N ARG A 56 -4.02 0.18 3.67
CA ARG A 56 -5.39 -0.16 4.12
C ARG A 56 -5.51 -1.65 4.39
N ASN A 57 -6.16 -1.97 5.49
CA ASN A 57 -6.58 -3.32 5.85
C ASN A 57 -7.91 -3.66 5.16
N LEU A 58 -8.15 -4.95 4.95
CA LEU A 58 -9.35 -5.56 4.39
C LEU A 58 -10.45 -5.75 5.44
N GLY A 59 -10.10 -5.88 6.72
CA GLY A 59 -11.02 -6.16 7.81
C GLY A 59 -11.53 -7.60 7.82
N ILE A 60 -10.69 -8.57 7.44
CA ILE A 60 -11.04 -9.99 7.36
C ILE A 60 -10.41 -10.80 8.49
N GLU A 61 -10.97 -11.98 8.75
CA GLU A 61 -10.43 -12.92 9.73
C GLU A 61 -8.98 -13.30 9.38
N GLY A 62 -8.10 -13.28 10.39
CA GLY A 62 -6.70 -13.68 10.26
C GLY A 62 -5.76 -12.61 9.71
N GLU A 63 -6.20 -11.37 9.54
CA GLU A 63 -5.38 -10.27 8.99
C GLU A 63 -4.26 -9.76 9.92
N GLU A 64 -4.37 -9.97 11.23
CA GLU A 64 -3.43 -9.46 12.23
C GLU A 64 -2.34 -10.48 12.64
N VAL A 65 -2.18 -11.57 11.89
CA VAL A 65 -1.26 -12.67 12.23
C VAL A 65 0.11 -12.50 11.57
N GLU A 66 1.12 -13.21 12.09
CA GLU A 66 2.46 -13.19 11.52
C GLU A 66 2.46 -13.72 10.08
N GLY A 67 3.09 -12.96 9.18
CA GLY A 67 3.12 -13.24 7.73
C GLY A 67 2.16 -12.37 6.91
N VAL A 68 1.34 -11.53 7.55
CA VAL A 68 0.51 -10.53 6.86
C VAL A 68 1.15 -9.14 6.97
N MET A 69 1.21 -8.41 5.86
CA MET A 69 1.73 -7.03 5.82
C MET A 69 1.01 -6.22 4.75
N THR A 70 0.92 -4.90 4.91
CA THR A 70 0.46 -4.04 3.81
C THR A 70 1.56 -3.92 2.75
N GLY A 71 1.17 -3.79 1.48
CA GLY A 71 2.11 -3.60 0.38
C GLY A 71 2.94 -2.32 0.52
N VAL A 72 2.36 -1.27 1.10
CA VAL A 72 3.06 0.00 1.36
C VAL A 72 4.17 -0.19 2.39
N ASP A 73 3.89 -0.88 3.49
CA ASP A 73 4.89 -1.14 4.53
C ASP A 73 5.98 -2.08 4.00
N PHE A 74 5.61 -3.11 3.24
CA PHE A 74 6.56 -4.00 2.59
C PHE A 74 7.53 -3.25 1.66
N LEU A 75 7.00 -2.42 0.76
CA LEU A 75 7.84 -1.61 -0.12
C LEU A 75 8.70 -0.61 0.66
N ARG A 76 8.18 -0.03 1.76
CA ARG A 76 8.96 0.86 2.63
C ARG A 76 10.17 0.13 3.21
N GLU A 77 9.95 -1.04 3.82
CA GLU A 77 11.01 -1.83 4.45
C GLU A 77 12.12 -2.19 3.46
N VAL A 78 11.75 -2.66 2.26
CA VAL A 78 12.71 -2.96 1.19
C VAL A 78 13.48 -1.71 0.74
N ASN A 79 12.80 -0.58 0.58
CA ASN A 79 13.44 0.65 0.09
C ASN A 79 14.37 1.31 1.11
N LEU A 80 14.09 1.14 2.41
CA LEU A 80 14.97 1.54 3.51
C LEU A 80 16.23 0.66 3.61
N GLY A 81 16.29 -0.45 2.88
CA GLY A 81 17.42 -1.37 2.87
C GLY A 81 17.42 -2.33 4.06
N ASN A 82 16.27 -2.52 4.71
CA ASN A 82 16.11 -3.54 5.73
C ASN A 82 16.22 -4.92 5.07
N ASP A 83 16.70 -5.94 5.81
CA ASP A 83 16.82 -7.31 5.30
C ASP A 83 15.45 -8.01 5.25
N THR A 84 14.54 -7.47 4.45
CA THR A 84 13.20 -8.02 4.22
C THR A 84 13.31 -9.18 3.25
N LYS A 85 13.31 -10.40 3.78
CA LYS A 85 13.27 -11.64 2.98
C LYS A 85 11.89 -12.26 3.07
N LEU A 86 11.37 -12.66 1.91
CA LEU A 86 10.16 -13.46 1.83
C LEU A 86 10.53 -14.86 1.37
N ASP A 87 10.21 -15.86 2.17
CA ASP A 87 10.43 -17.26 1.85
C ASP A 87 9.11 -17.98 1.52
N GLY A 88 9.18 -18.97 0.62
CA GLY A 88 8.01 -19.75 0.23
C GLY A 88 7.03 -18.96 -0.66
N GLU A 89 5.75 -19.33 -0.57
CA GLU A 89 4.68 -18.81 -1.43
C GLU A 89 4.13 -17.47 -0.87
N VAL A 90 4.05 -16.46 -1.73
CA VAL A 90 3.55 -15.12 -1.42
C VAL A 90 2.28 -14.87 -2.20
N VAL A 91 1.26 -14.39 -1.51
CA VAL A 91 0.03 -13.89 -2.13
C VAL A 91 -0.03 -12.38 -2.01
N VAL A 92 -0.25 -11.70 -3.14
CA VAL A 92 -0.48 -10.25 -3.18
C VAL A 92 -1.94 -9.97 -3.51
N ILE A 93 -2.59 -9.12 -2.72
CA ILE A 93 -4.00 -8.78 -2.89
C ILE A 93 -4.12 -7.35 -3.43
N GLY A 94 -4.61 -7.21 -4.66
CA GLY A 94 -4.81 -5.91 -5.32
C GLY A 94 -4.57 -5.97 -6.83
N GLY A 95 -5.24 -5.08 -7.58
CA GLY A 95 -5.15 -5.03 -9.05
C GLY A 95 -4.48 -3.79 -9.63
N GLY A 96 -4.02 -2.84 -8.80
CA GLY A 96 -3.41 -1.59 -9.24
C GLY A 96 -1.89 -1.64 -9.36
N ASN A 97 -1.27 -0.56 -9.86
CA ASN A 97 0.19 -0.47 -10.04
C ASN A 97 0.99 -0.77 -8.76
N VAL A 98 0.52 -0.32 -7.60
CA VAL A 98 1.17 -0.64 -6.31
C VAL A 98 1.19 -2.16 -6.05
N ALA A 99 0.12 -2.89 -6.43
CA ALA A 99 0.09 -4.33 -6.26
C ALA A 99 1.07 -5.03 -7.20
N ILE A 100 1.25 -4.51 -8.43
CA ILE A 100 2.28 -4.97 -9.36
C ILE A 100 3.68 -4.76 -8.77
N ASP A 101 3.96 -3.55 -8.27
CA ASP A 101 5.25 -3.22 -7.65
C ASP A 101 5.58 -4.14 -6.47
N VAL A 102 4.57 -4.40 -5.62
CA VAL A 102 4.68 -5.30 -4.47
C VAL A 102 4.96 -6.73 -4.94
N ALA A 103 4.25 -7.23 -5.94
CA ALA A 103 4.46 -8.57 -6.46
C ALA A 103 5.86 -8.75 -7.06
N ARG A 104 6.28 -7.82 -7.90
CA ARG A 104 7.61 -7.79 -8.52
C ARG A 104 8.73 -7.64 -7.48
N THR A 105 8.52 -6.82 -6.46
CA THR A 105 9.48 -6.68 -5.36
C THR A 105 9.54 -7.96 -4.53
N SER A 106 8.42 -8.63 -4.28
CA SER A 106 8.38 -9.89 -3.53
C SER A 106 9.21 -11.00 -4.20
N ALA A 107 9.12 -11.13 -5.53
CA ALA A 107 9.92 -12.08 -6.29
C ALA A 107 11.43 -11.79 -6.17
N ARG A 108 11.83 -10.53 -6.20
CA ARG A 108 13.23 -10.10 -6.10
C ARG A 108 13.85 -10.31 -4.71
N VAL A 109 13.05 -10.27 -3.65
CA VAL A 109 13.53 -10.47 -2.28
C VAL A 109 13.51 -11.94 -1.83
N GLY A 110 13.27 -12.87 -2.76
CA GLY A 110 13.49 -14.31 -2.56
C GLY A 110 12.22 -15.15 -2.45
N ALA A 111 11.03 -14.59 -2.73
CA ALA A 111 9.80 -15.37 -2.76
C ALA A 111 9.95 -16.55 -3.75
N ALA A 112 9.58 -17.75 -3.32
CA ALA A 112 9.69 -18.95 -4.16
C ALA A 112 8.62 -18.95 -5.26
N LYS A 113 7.47 -18.33 -4.99
CA LYS A 113 6.36 -18.13 -5.92
C LYS A 113 5.53 -16.93 -5.48
N THR A 114 5.16 -16.08 -6.42
CA THR A 114 4.28 -14.93 -6.16
C THR A 114 3.02 -15.04 -7.00
N SER A 115 1.87 -14.98 -6.36
CA SER A 115 0.55 -14.96 -7.02
C SER A 115 -0.25 -13.75 -6.57
N MET A 116 -0.69 -12.95 -7.55
CA MET A 116 -1.59 -11.82 -7.35
C MET A 116 -3.05 -12.26 -7.44
N PHE A 117 -3.90 -11.67 -6.61
CA PHE A 117 -5.35 -11.84 -6.63
C PHE A 117 -6.03 -10.47 -6.59
N CYS A 118 -7.00 -10.26 -7.48
CA CYS A 118 -7.75 -9.01 -7.56
C CYS A 118 -9.24 -9.25 -7.83
N LEU A 119 -10.07 -8.28 -7.44
CA LEU A 119 -11.51 -8.33 -7.63
C LEU A 119 -11.88 -8.13 -9.10
N GLU A 120 -11.11 -7.29 -9.77
CA GLU A 120 -11.31 -6.85 -11.14
C GLU A 120 -11.08 -8.01 -12.12
N SER A 121 -11.87 -8.02 -13.20
CA SER A 121 -11.52 -8.80 -14.38
C SER A 121 -10.25 -8.23 -15.01
N ARG A 122 -9.56 -8.99 -15.89
CA ARG A 122 -8.34 -8.51 -16.57
C ARG A 122 -8.56 -7.16 -17.28
N LYS A 123 -9.74 -6.93 -17.85
CA LYS A 123 -10.08 -5.69 -18.57
C LYS A 123 -10.36 -4.49 -17.66
N GLU A 124 -10.64 -4.75 -16.39
CA GLU A 124 -11.01 -3.73 -15.40
C GLU A 124 -9.87 -3.47 -14.41
N MET A 125 -8.73 -4.15 -14.56
CA MET A 125 -7.57 -3.93 -13.71
C MET A 125 -7.15 -2.45 -13.74
N PRO A 126 -6.94 -1.82 -12.57
CA PRO A 126 -6.45 -0.44 -12.51
C PRO A 126 -4.98 -0.31 -12.93
N ALA A 127 -4.22 -1.41 -12.93
CA ALA A 127 -2.84 -1.40 -13.38
C ALA A 127 -2.74 -1.14 -14.89
N LEU A 128 -1.64 -0.50 -15.31
CA LEU A 128 -1.35 -0.30 -16.74
C LEU A 128 -1.03 -1.64 -17.41
N ASP A 129 -1.42 -1.81 -18.68
CA ASP A 129 -1.17 -3.05 -19.42
C ASP A 129 0.33 -3.41 -19.48
N GLU A 130 1.20 -2.42 -19.67
CA GLU A 130 2.66 -2.59 -19.67
C GLU A 130 3.17 -3.16 -18.33
N GLU A 131 2.65 -2.66 -17.21
CA GLU A 131 3.01 -3.13 -15.86
C GLU A 131 2.53 -4.57 -15.63
N ILE A 132 1.36 -4.91 -16.16
CA ILE A 132 0.82 -6.28 -16.10
C ILE A 132 1.71 -7.23 -16.91
N ASP A 133 2.10 -6.84 -18.11
CA ASP A 133 2.93 -7.66 -18.99
C ASP A 133 4.33 -7.87 -18.41
N GLU A 134 4.91 -6.85 -17.76
CA GLU A 134 6.16 -6.98 -17.01
C GLU A 134 6.04 -7.96 -15.83
N ALA A 135 4.93 -7.92 -15.09
CA ALA A 135 4.71 -8.88 -14.01
C ALA A 135 4.62 -10.32 -14.53
N LEU A 136 3.89 -10.53 -15.63
CA LEU A 136 3.76 -11.84 -16.27
C LEU A 136 5.11 -12.35 -16.82
N ALA A 137 5.95 -11.46 -17.35
CA ALA A 137 7.29 -11.80 -17.82
C ALA A 137 8.25 -12.21 -16.68
N GLU A 138 7.91 -11.88 -15.43
CA GLU A 138 8.62 -12.29 -14.22
C GLU A 138 7.96 -13.51 -13.53
N ASP A 139 7.14 -14.27 -14.26
CA ASP A 139 6.42 -15.46 -13.79
C ASP A 139 5.47 -15.20 -12.61
N ILE A 140 4.99 -13.96 -12.45
CA ILE A 140 3.98 -13.61 -11.45
C ILE A 140 2.60 -14.01 -11.96
N GLU A 141 1.92 -14.90 -11.24
CA GLU A 141 0.59 -15.34 -11.61
C GLU A 141 -0.46 -14.30 -11.24
N ILE A 142 -1.32 -13.89 -12.19
CA ILE A 142 -2.41 -12.94 -11.92
C ILE A 142 -3.76 -13.66 -11.95
N ASN A 143 -4.44 -13.68 -10.80
CA ASN A 143 -5.72 -14.34 -10.61
C ASN A 143 -6.84 -13.30 -10.50
N ASN A 144 -7.44 -12.97 -11.64
CA ASN A 144 -8.56 -12.02 -11.71
C ASN A 144 -9.88 -12.58 -11.17
N SER A 145 -10.76 -11.68 -10.74
CA SER A 145 -12.12 -11.98 -10.28
C SER A 145 -12.17 -12.88 -9.04
N TRP A 146 -11.30 -12.63 -8.06
CA TRP A 146 -11.25 -13.32 -6.77
C TRP A 146 -11.13 -12.31 -5.62
N GLY A 147 -12.05 -12.39 -4.65
CA GLY A 147 -12.00 -11.59 -3.44
C GLY A 147 -11.56 -12.39 -2.24
N PRO A 148 -10.74 -11.82 -1.33
CA PRO A 148 -10.33 -12.51 -0.12
C PRO A 148 -11.53 -12.70 0.80
N LYS A 149 -11.65 -13.89 1.39
CA LYS A 149 -12.72 -14.24 2.33
C LYS A 149 -12.20 -14.29 3.76
N ARG A 150 -11.09 -15.01 3.98
CA ARG A 150 -10.37 -15.09 5.27
C ARG A 150 -8.97 -15.64 5.08
N ILE A 151 -8.09 -15.31 6.00
CA ILE A 151 -6.72 -15.82 6.04
C ILE A 151 -6.70 -17.08 6.90
N LEU A 152 -6.11 -18.14 6.37
CA LEU A 152 -5.97 -19.42 7.05
C LEU A 152 -4.70 -19.39 7.88
N THR A 153 -4.83 -19.79 9.14
CA THR A 153 -3.75 -19.65 10.12
C THR A 153 -3.51 -20.94 10.88
N GLU A 154 -2.25 -21.17 11.25
CA GLU A 154 -1.84 -22.25 12.13
C GLU A 154 -0.79 -21.70 13.09
N ASN A 155 -0.97 -21.91 14.40
CA ASN A 155 -0.06 -21.43 15.44
C ASN A 155 0.25 -19.91 15.36
N GLY A 156 -0.74 -19.10 14.98
CA GLY A 156 -0.60 -17.64 14.86
C GLY A 156 0.18 -17.16 13.63
N LYS A 157 0.40 -18.04 12.64
CA LYS A 157 1.08 -17.71 11.37
C LYS A 157 0.19 -18.03 10.17
N VAL A 158 0.39 -17.31 9.08
CA VAL A 158 -0.27 -17.60 7.80
C VAL A 158 0.14 -18.98 7.27
N VAL A 159 -0.84 -19.76 6.84
CA VAL A 159 -0.65 -21.00 6.05
C VAL A 159 -1.36 -20.97 4.69
N GLY A 160 -2.22 -19.96 4.47
CA GLY A 160 -2.90 -19.74 3.21
C GLY A 160 -4.01 -18.72 3.33
N ILE A 161 -4.81 -18.61 2.28
CA ILE A 161 -5.95 -17.71 2.20
C ILE A 161 -7.07 -18.38 1.41
N GLU A 162 -8.30 -18.16 1.88
CA GLU A 162 -9.52 -18.56 1.17
C GLU A 162 -10.05 -17.36 0.38
N PHE A 163 -10.28 -17.57 -0.91
CA PHE A 163 -10.90 -16.63 -1.82
C PHE A 163 -12.30 -17.09 -2.22
N LYS A 164 -13.12 -16.14 -2.63
CA LYS A 164 -14.43 -16.35 -3.25
C LYS A 164 -14.51 -15.66 -4.60
N LYS A 165 -15.24 -16.25 -5.55
CA LYS A 165 -15.34 -15.70 -6.90
C LYS A 165 -16.01 -14.33 -6.86
N CYS A 166 -15.37 -13.32 -7.42
CA CYS A 166 -15.97 -12.01 -7.62
C CYS A 166 -16.75 -12.01 -8.94
N ILE A 167 -18.04 -11.68 -8.86
CA ILE A 167 -18.96 -11.64 -10.01
C ILE A 167 -18.93 -10.25 -10.67
N SER A 168 -18.85 -9.21 -9.85
CA SER A 168 -18.80 -7.81 -10.29
C SER A 168 -18.16 -6.96 -9.22
N VAL A 169 -17.33 -5.97 -9.60
CA VAL A 169 -16.69 -5.04 -8.67
C VAL A 169 -17.57 -3.82 -8.38
N PHE A 170 -18.26 -3.32 -9.40
CA PHE A 170 -19.05 -2.10 -9.33
C PHE A 170 -20.56 -2.39 -9.45
N ASP A 171 -21.37 -1.54 -8.83
CA ASP A 171 -22.82 -1.52 -9.07
C ASP A 171 -23.18 -0.82 -10.40
N GLU A 172 -24.47 -0.78 -10.73
CA GLU A 172 -24.99 -0.11 -11.92
C GLU A 172 -24.68 1.40 -12.00
N ASN A 173 -24.36 2.03 -10.86
CA ASN A 173 -23.98 3.43 -10.75
C ASN A 173 -22.46 3.63 -10.75
N LYS A 174 -21.69 2.58 -11.10
CA LYS A 174 -20.21 2.56 -11.07
C LYS A 174 -19.61 2.82 -9.69
N ARG A 175 -20.38 2.60 -8.61
CA ARG A 175 -19.85 2.68 -7.25
C ARG A 175 -19.25 1.34 -6.86
N PHE A 176 -18.15 1.38 -6.12
CA PHE A 176 -17.51 0.18 -5.60
C PHE A 176 -18.48 -0.58 -4.69
N ASN A 177 -18.91 -1.76 -5.13
CA ASN A 177 -19.88 -2.60 -4.44
C ASN A 177 -19.74 -4.06 -4.92
N PRO A 178 -18.68 -4.76 -4.50
CA PRO A 178 -18.35 -6.05 -5.06
C PRO A 178 -19.38 -7.12 -4.68
N LYS A 179 -19.79 -7.92 -5.66
CA LYS A 179 -20.66 -9.10 -5.48
C LYS A 179 -19.86 -10.37 -5.65
N PHE A 180 -20.18 -11.37 -4.84
CA PHE A 180 -19.44 -12.63 -4.79
C PHE A 180 -20.36 -13.84 -4.97
N ASP A 181 -19.82 -14.90 -5.57
CA ASP A 181 -20.39 -16.23 -5.45
C ASP A 181 -19.75 -16.93 -4.25
N GLU A 182 -20.51 -17.08 -3.16
CA GLU A 182 -20.04 -17.74 -1.94
C GLU A 182 -19.86 -19.26 -2.09
N LYS A 183 -20.37 -19.86 -3.18
CA LYS A 183 -20.22 -21.30 -3.46
C LYS A 183 -18.93 -21.62 -4.19
N GLU A 184 -18.42 -20.69 -4.99
CA GLU A 184 -17.16 -20.84 -5.72
C GLU A 184 -16.01 -20.30 -4.88
N VAL A 185 -15.38 -21.20 -4.14
CA VAL A 185 -14.25 -20.91 -3.25
C VAL A 185 -12.95 -21.47 -3.80
N LYS A 186 -11.85 -20.79 -3.51
CA LYS A 186 -10.49 -21.22 -3.84
C LYS A 186 -9.61 -21.06 -2.62
N ILE A 187 -8.92 -22.11 -2.23
CA ILE A 187 -7.92 -22.07 -1.16
C ILE A 187 -6.54 -22.04 -1.81
N VAL A 188 -5.72 -21.08 -1.39
CA VAL A 188 -4.37 -20.87 -1.90
C VAL A 188 -3.42 -20.95 -0.72
N LYS A 189 -2.43 -21.82 -0.82
CA LYS A 189 -1.37 -21.91 0.17
C LYS A 189 -0.46 -20.68 0.04
N ALA A 190 -0.08 -20.12 1.18
CA ALA A 190 0.76 -18.95 1.27
C ALA A 190 1.45 -18.94 2.62
N ARG A 191 2.66 -18.43 2.67
CA ARG A 191 3.38 -18.14 3.91
C ARG A 191 3.37 -16.65 4.22
N HIS A 192 3.25 -15.81 3.18
CA HIS A 192 3.12 -14.37 3.31
C HIS A 192 1.95 -13.85 2.50
N ILE A 193 1.24 -12.86 3.05
CA ILE A 193 0.13 -12.16 2.40
C ILE A 193 0.44 -10.67 2.43
N LEU A 194 0.49 -10.06 1.24
CA LEU A 194 0.77 -8.64 1.05
C LEU A 194 -0.49 -7.92 0.56
N ILE A 195 -1.00 -6.99 1.35
CA ILE A 195 -2.28 -6.33 1.10
C ILE A 195 -2.07 -4.97 0.41
N SER A 196 -2.51 -4.85 -0.83
CA SER A 196 -2.31 -3.69 -1.71
C SER A 196 -3.64 -3.13 -2.25
N VAL A 197 -4.61 -2.90 -1.34
CA VAL A 197 -5.99 -2.47 -1.68
C VAL A 197 -6.25 -0.98 -1.46
N GLY A 198 -5.18 -0.19 -1.34
CA GLY A 198 -5.24 1.27 -1.25
C GLY A 198 -4.46 1.84 -0.08
N GLN A 199 -4.47 3.16 0.00
CA GLN A 199 -3.67 3.92 0.96
C GLN A 199 -4.55 4.82 1.84
N GLY A 200 -4.08 5.05 3.06
CA GLY A 200 -4.66 5.93 4.06
C GLY A 200 -3.64 6.97 4.51
N ILE A 201 -4.15 8.00 5.18
CA ILE A 201 -3.31 9.01 5.82
C ILE A 201 -3.29 8.69 7.30
N ASP A 202 -2.11 8.38 7.83
CA ASP A 202 -1.87 8.40 9.27
C ASP A 202 -1.38 9.79 9.66
N ARG A 203 -2.08 10.48 10.54
CA ARG A 203 -1.70 11.85 10.93
C ARG A 203 -1.08 11.89 12.32
N GLY A 204 -1.11 10.79 13.08
CA GLY A 204 -0.81 10.81 14.51
C GLY A 204 -1.39 12.05 15.18
N ASN A 205 -0.53 12.80 15.87
CA ASN A 205 -0.88 14.06 16.53
C ASN A 205 -0.41 15.31 15.75
N LEU A 206 -0.09 15.19 14.46
CA LEU A 206 0.43 16.28 13.62
C LEU A 206 -0.39 17.58 13.75
N LEU A 207 -1.72 17.45 13.76
CA LEU A 207 -2.66 18.57 13.77
C LEU A 207 -3.18 18.91 15.17
N GLU A 208 -2.62 18.32 16.22
CA GLU A 208 -3.05 18.55 17.59
C GLU A 208 -2.92 20.05 17.95
N GLY A 209 -3.98 20.60 18.53
CA GLY A 209 -4.05 22.02 18.88
C GLY A 209 -4.23 22.97 17.69
N SER A 210 -4.40 22.47 16.46
CA SER A 210 -4.74 23.29 15.29
C SER A 210 -6.25 23.44 15.10
N GLN A 211 -6.66 24.42 14.28
CA GLN A 211 -8.06 24.62 13.87
C GLN A 211 -8.40 23.89 12.55
N VAL A 212 -7.55 22.97 12.10
CA VAL A 212 -7.72 22.28 10.81
C VAL A 212 -8.91 21.33 10.87
N GLU A 213 -9.84 21.50 9.93
CA GLU A 213 -10.98 20.62 9.74
C GLU A 213 -10.66 19.45 8.79
N LEU A 214 -11.45 18.38 8.91
CA LEU A 214 -11.29 17.18 8.10
C LEU A 214 -12.56 16.88 7.31
N ASN A 215 -12.35 16.33 6.12
CA ASN A 215 -13.43 15.75 5.33
C ASN A 215 -13.85 14.37 5.89
N PRO A 216 -15.03 13.84 5.52
CA PRO A 216 -15.47 12.50 5.94
C PRO A 216 -14.49 11.37 5.59
N ASN A 217 -13.72 11.52 4.51
CA ASN A 217 -12.68 10.59 4.09
C ASN A 217 -11.33 10.78 4.84
N LYS A 218 -11.32 11.58 5.92
CA LYS A 218 -10.17 11.89 6.77
C LYS A 218 -9.04 12.71 6.11
N THR A 219 -9.25 13.22 4.90
CA THR A 219 -8.34 14.21 4.29
C THR A 219 -8.49 15.57 4.97
N ILE A 220 -7.43 16.39 4.90
CA ILE A 220 -7.48 17.79 5.36
C ILE A 220 -8.45 18.56 4.45
N LYS A 221 -9.40 19.26 5.06
CA LYS A 221 -10.31 20.14 4.32
C LYS A 221 -9.55 21.41 3.95
N THR A 222 -9.62 21.78 2.67
CA THR A 222 -9.01 22.99 2.14
C THR A 222 -10.07 23.83 1.46
N ASP A 223 -9.80 25.13 1.33
CA ASP A 223 -10.61 25.99 0.47
C ASP A 223 -10.50 25.51 -0.98
N SER A 224 -11.56 25.69 -1.76
CA SER A 224 -11.54 25.40 -3.19
C SER A 224 -10.68 26.46 -3.89
N PHE A 225 -9.73 26.01 -4.71
CA PHE A 225 -8.96 26.86 -5.62
C PHE A 225 -9.83 27.39 -6.76
#